data_AF-A0AAW2LJM3-F1
#
_entry.id   AF-A0AAW2LJM3-F1
#
_cell.length_a   1.000
_cell.length_b   1.000
_cell.length_c   1.000
_cell.angle_alpha   90.00
_cell.angle_beta   90.00
_cell.angle_gamma   90.00
#
_symmetry.space_group_name_H-M   'P 1'
#
loop_
_entity.id
_entity.type
_entity.pdbx_description
1 polymer ?
#
loop_
_entity_poly.entity_id
_entity_poly.type
_entity_poly.pdbx_seq_one_letter_code
_entity_poly.pdbx_strand_id
1 'polypeptide(L)'
;MHTNVPALVTLSPQAQEMGLAIFLILATLISTSHAKSDAFNPIHLLRPRSGSGGHRVKGLDCLSWRLAVETNNLQHWSLPESCENYVGNYMLGEQYRHDCDVVADAAIEYAKSLKLGGDGKDVWVFDIDETSLSNLPYYARSDVQFGALPYNATKFNEWVEEGKAPPVPAVRRLYKMVLSLGIKPVFLTGGSDTFKRIRTANLYAAGYHSWLKLIFRGEGDEGAALVYKSKKRRELVEEGYRIVGNIGDQWSDLLGANAGNRTFKVPDPMYYLG
;
A
#
# COMPACT_ATOMS: atom_id res chain seq x y z
N MET A 1 40.02 1.56 89.12
CA MET A 1 38.87 0.73 89.50
C MET A 1 38.26 0.16 88.24
N HIS A 2 38.17 -1.17 88.17
CA HIS A 2 37.70 -1.95 87.03
C HIS A 2 36.29 -1.57 86.59
N THR A 3 36.06 -1.42 85.28
CA THR A 3 34.73 -1.56 84.69
C THR A 3 34.81 -2.19 83.30
N ASN A 4 34.51 -3.49 83.28
CA ASN A 4 33.87 -4.32 82.24
C ASN A 4 33.84 -3.81 80.79
N VAL A 5 34.52 -4.56 79.92
CA VAL A 5 34.25 -4.65 78.48
C VAL A 5 33.00 -5.52 78.28
N PRO A 6 31.93 -5.05 77.61
CA PRO A 6 30.87 -5.93 77.15
C PRO A 6 31.31 -6.64 75.85
N ALA A 7 31.09 -7.95 75.82
CA ALA A 7 31.35 -8.81 74.67
C ALA A 7 30.56 -8.38 73.43
N LEU A 8 31.23 -8.37 72.28
CA LEU A 8 30.60 -8.19 70.98
C LEU A 8 29.77 -9.46 70.69
N VAL A 9 28.45 -9.35 70.78
CA VAL A 9 27.54 -10.41 70.34
C VAL A 9 27.62 -10.47 68.81
N THR A 10 28.36 -11.45 68.30
CA THR A 10 28.33 -11.80 66.87
C THR A 10 26.99 -12.46 66.58
N LEU A 11 26.13 -11.76 65.85
CA LEU A 11 24.89 -12.32 65.30
C LEU A 11 25.24 -13.47 64.33
N SER A 12 24.47 -14.56 64.39
CA SER A 12 24.64 -15.68 63.47
C SER A 12 24.28 -15.26 62.03
N PRO A 13 24.86 -15.89 60.99
CA PRO A 13 24.59 -15.54 59.59
C PRO A 13 23.09 -15.61 59.23
N GLN A 14 22.35 -16.44 59.95
CA GLN A 14 20.93 -16.68 59.77
C GLN A 14 20.03 -15.52 60.25
N ALA A 15 20.53 -14.68 61.17
CA ALA A 15 19.80 -13.50 61.67
C ALA A 15 19.99 -12.26 60.76
N GLN A 16 21.06 -12.20 59.97
CA GLN A 16 21.29 -11.13 58.99
C GLN A 16 20.47 -11.32 57.71
N GLU A 17 20.17 -12.54 57.29
CA GLU A 17 19.33 -12.80 56.11
C GLU A 17 17.84 -12.54 56.36
N MET A 18 17.33 -12.80 57.58
CA MET A 18 15.93 -12.50 57.93
C MET A 18 15.65 -10.99 58.02
N GLY A 19 16.62 -10.18 58.47
CA GLY A 19 16.47 -8.72 58.53
C GLY A 19 16.42 -8.06 57.14
N LEU A 20 17.17 -8.59 56.18
CA LEU A 20 17.21 -8.08 54.80
C LEU A 20 15.96 -8.49 54.01
N ALA A 21 15.44 -9.69 54.24
CA ALA A 21 14.20 -10.18 53.61
C ALA A 21 12.96 -9.40 54.09
N ILE A 22 12.89 -9.02 55.37
CA ILE A 22 11.76 -8.26 55.92
C ILE A 22 11.78 -6.80 55.44
N PHE A 23 12.96 -6.20 55.24
CA PHE A 23 13.09 -4.85 54.67
C PHE A 23 12.71 -4.79 53.17
N LEU A 24 13.00 -5.84 52.40
CA LEU A 24 12.62 -5.93 50.98
C LEU A 24 11.11 -6.22 50.78
N ILE A 25 10.47 -6.89 51.74
CA ILE A 25 9.01 -7.14 51.70
C ILE A 25 8.20 -5.93 52.20
N LEU A 26 8.74 -5.08 53.09
CA LEU A 26 8.07 -3.84 53.49
C LEU A 26 8.26 -2.69 52.49
N ALA A 27 9.36 -2.68 51.73
CA ALA A 27 9.59 -1.70 50.65
C ALA A 27 8.77 -1.99 49.37
N THR A 28 8.12 -3.16 49.29
CA THR A 28 7.27 -3.55 48.15
C THR A 28 5.77 -3.40 48.41
N LEU A 29 5.35 -2.96 49.61
CA LEU A 29 3.94 -2.80 49.98
C LEU A 29 3.47 -1.35 50.18
N ILE A 30 4.26 -0.34 49.83
CA ILE A 30 3.87 1.09 49.90
C ILE A 30 3.93 1.81 48.52
N SER A 31 3.90 1.06 47.42
CA SER A 31 3.71 1.61 46.06
C SER A 31 2.46 1.08 45.36
N THR A 32 1.41 0.72 46.12
CA THR A 32 0.06 0.55 45.58
C THR A 32 -0.82 1.73 45.97
N SER A 33 -0.34 2.94 45.68
CA SER A 33 -1.19 4.12 45.60
C SER A 33 -2.09 3.98 44.38
N HIS A 34 -3.39 3.94 44.63
CA HIS A 34 -4.47 3.97 43.66
C HIS A 34 -4.25 5.06 42.60
N ALA A 35 -3.82 4.64 41.42
CA ALA A 35 -4.17 5.31 40.18
C ALA A 35 -5.02 4.31 39.40
N LYS A 36 -6.35 4.48 39.45
CA LYS A 36 -7.21 4.01 38.37
C LYS A 36 -6.75 4.75 37.11
N SER A 37 -5.82 4.17 36.37
CA SER A 37 -5.62 4.53 34.97
C SER A 37 -6.54 3.67 34.11
N ASP A 38 -7.84 3.76 34.36
CA ASP A 38 -8.82 3.73 33.26
C ASP A 38 -8.71 5.08 32.54
N ALA A 39 -7.54 5.31 31.95
CA ALA A 39 -7.39 6.17 30.80
C ALA A 39 -7.14 5.22 29.63
N PHE A 40 -8.15 4.40 29.32
CA PHE A 40 -8.60 4.43 27.93
C PHE A 40 -8.81 5.91 27.63
N ASN A 41 -7.80 6.56 27.05
CA ASN A 41 -8.14 7.58 26.09
C ASN A 41 -8.83 6.78 24.98
N PRO A 42 -10.17 6.81 24.84
CA PRO A 42 -10.66 6.63 23.49
C PRO A 42 -9.88 7.68 22.70
N ILE A 43 -9.04 7.25 21.78
CA ILE A 43 -8.72 8.12 20.66
C ILE A 43 -10.10 8.45 20.13
N HIS A 44 -10.57 9.66 20.46
CA HIS A 44 -11.77 10.20 19.89
C HIS A 44 -11.41 10.35 18.41
N LEU A 45 -11.63 9.29 17.64
CA LEU A 45 -11.85 9.39 16.21
C LEU A 45 -13.06 10.32 16.12
N LEU A 46 -12.77 11.61 15.91
CA LEU A 46 -13.76 12.65 15.81
C LEU A 46 -14.64 12.27 14.62
N ARG A 47 -15.82 11.71 14.91
CA ARG A 47 -16.89 11.41 13.95
C ARG A 47 -17.12 12.60 13.02
N PRO A 48 -17.33 12.32 11.72
CA PRO A 48 -18.60 12.70 11.08
C PRO A 48 -19.03 11.67 10.03
N ARG A 49 -20.25 11.10 10.10
CA ARG A 49 -21.51 11.60 9.53
C ARG A 49 -21.41 11.97 8.03
N SER A 50 -21.98 11.06 7.23
CA SER A 50 -21.91 10.83 5.77
C SER A 50 -22.55 11.92 4.87
N GLY A 51 -22.16 11.96 3.58
CA GLY A 51 -22.88 12.65 2.49
C GLY A 51 -22.16 12.67 1.13
N SER A 52 -22.89 12.31 0.05
CA SER A 52 -22.48 12.25 -1.37
C SER A 52 -22.79 13.58 -2.09
N GLY A 53 -21.79 14.29 -2.63
CA GLY A 53 -22.09 15.54 -3.36
C GLY A 53 -20.93 16.48 -3.73
N GLY A 54 -19.66 16.06 -3.71
CA GLY A 54 -18.56 16.92 -4.20
C GLY A 54 -18.26 18.17 -3.36
N HIS A 55 -18.83 18.29 -2.17
CA HIS A 55 -18.43 19.29 -1.17
C HIS A 55 -17.40 18.70 -0.20
N ARG A 56 -16.45 19.52 0.31
CA ARG A 56 -15.58 19.14 1.44
C ARG A 56 -16.47 18.66 2.60
N VAL A 57 -16.45 17.36 2.89
CA VAL A 57 -17.19 16.79 4.03
C VAL A 57 -16.57 17.31 5.32
N LYS A 58 -17.25 18.24 5.98
CA LYS A 58 -16.75 18.90 7.19
C LYS A 58 -16.49 17.85 8.28
N GLY A 59 -15.20 17.61 8.55
CA GLY A 59 -14.68 16.74 9.61
C GLY A 59 -14.26 15.32 9.18
N LEU A 60 -14.28 14.98 7.88
CA LEU A 60 -13.71 13.71 7.41
C LEU A 60 -12.18 13.74 7.67
N ASP A 61 -11.70 12.93 8.61
CA ASP A 61 -10.25 12.80 8.80
C ASP A 61 -9.61 12.10 7.59
N CYS A 62 -8.32 12.33 7.39
CA CYS A 62 -7.62 11.87 6.20
C CYS A 62 -7.52 10.34 6.11
N LEU A 63 -7.63 9.64 7.24
CA LEU A 63 -7.74 8.18 7.29
C LEU A 63 -9.06 7.70 6.68
N SER A 64 -10.17 8.30 7.12
CA SER A 64 -11.52 8.01 6.63
C SER A 64 -11.68 8.39 5.15
N TRP A 65 -11.07 9.51 4.74
CA TRP A 65 -10.98 9.90 3.35
C TRP A 65 -10.23 8.88 2.51
N ARG A 66 -9.03 8.44 2.95
CA ARG A 66 -8.25 7.39 2.27
C ARG A 66 -9.08 6.12 2.12
N LEU A 67 -9.72 5.66 3.19
CA LEU A 67 -10.59 4.49 3.12
C LEU A 67 -11.69 4.68 2.06
N ALA A 68 -12.35 5.83 2.06
CA ALA A 68 -13.47 6.08 1.16
C ALA A 68 -13.05 6.15 -0.32
N VAL A 69 -11.86 6.69 -0.64
CA VAL A 69 -11.33 6.67 -2.01
C VAL A 69 -10.88 5.26 -2.41
N GLU A 70 -10.20 4.53 -1.52
CA GLU A 70 -9.72 3.17 -1.80
C GLU A 70 -10.88 2.18 -2.01
N THR A 71 -12.00 2.36 -1.31
CA THR A 71 -13.21 1.52 -1.48
C THR A 71 -14.18 2.05 -2.53
N ASN A 72 -13.76 3.01 -3.37
CA ASN A 72 -14.58 3.60 -4.45
C ASN A 72 -15.88 4.30 -3.99
N ASN A 73 -16.00 4.65 -2.71
CA ASN A 73 -17.15 5.38 -2.17
C ASN A 73 -17.08 6.87 -2.53
N LEU A 74 -15.87 7.41 -2.61
CA LEU A 74 -15.60 8.71 -3.21
C LEU A 74 -14.96 8.50 -4.58
N GLN A 75 -15.58 9.07 -5.61
CA GLN A 75 -15.11 9.05 -7.01
C GLN A 75 -14.85 10.48 -7.47
N HIS A 76 -14.06 10.64 -8.53
CA HIS A 76 -13.72 11.95 -9.11
C HIS A 76 -13.11 12.93 -8.08
N TRP A 77 -12.25 12.41 -7.20
CA TRP A 77 -11.66 13.17 -6.12
C TRP A 77 -10.29 13.74 -6.50
N SER A 78 -9.88 14.77 -5.77
CA SER A 78 -8.50 15.22 -5.65
C SER A 78 -8.06 15.12 -4.20
N LEU A 79 -6.76 14.96 -3.96
CA LEU A 79 -6.19 14.94 -2.60
C LEU A 79 -6.53 16.27 -1.89
N PRO A 80 -7.26 16.26 -0.75
CA PRO A 80 -7.44 17.47 0.02
C PRO A 80 -6.08 17.99 0.51
N GLU A 81 -5.80 19.27 0.29
CA GLU A 81 -4.56 19.92 0.75
C GLU A 81 -4.28 19.69 2.24
N SER A 82 -5.33 19.67 3.07
CA SER A 82 -5.22 19.36 4.50
C SER A 82 -4.75 17.93 4.82
N CYS A 83 -4.77 17.04 3.83
CA CYS A 83 -4.37 15.63 3.93
C CYS A 83 -3.02 15.32 3.27
N GLU A 84 -2.34 16.33 2.72
CA GLU A 84 -1.03 16.22 2.08
C GLU A 84 -0.01 15.52 3.00
N ASN A 85 0.24 16.06 4.19
CA ASN A 85 1.12 15.43 5.19
C ASN A 85 0.69 14.01 5.57
N TYR A 86 -0.62 13.73 5.68
CA TYR A 86 -1.09 12.39 6.01
C TYR A 86 -0.78 11.40 4.88
N VAL A 87 -1.07 11.77 3.63
CA VAL A 87 -0.79 10.91 2.46
C VAL A 87 0.72 10.73 2.28
N GLY A 88 1.51 11.79 2.46
CA GLY A 88 2.97 11.71 2.42
C GLY A 88 3.52 10.73 3.45
N ASN A 89 3.06 10.81 4.70
CA ASN A 89 3.44 9.86 5.75
C ASN A 89 3.01 8.43 5.43
N TYR A 90 1.82 8.24 4.85
CA TYR A 90 1.34 6.93 4.44
C TYR A 90 2.20 6.33 3.32
N MET A 91 2.42 7.08 2.23
CA MET A 91 3.12 6.62 1.02
C MET A 91 4.63 6.39 1.26
N LEU A 92 5.27 7.24 2.06
CA LEU A 92 6.69 7.08 2.40
C LEU A 92 6.91 6.08 3.56
N GLY A 93 5.87 5.81 4.35
CA GLY A 93 5.91 4.96 5.53
C GLY A 93 5.77 3.47 5.24
N GLU A 94 5.78 2.67 6.30
CA GLU A 94 5.64 1.22 6.22
C GLU A 94 4.21 0.77 5.92
N GLN A 95 3.20 1.57 6.29
CA GLN A 95 1.80 1.16 6.11
C GLN A 95 1.44 0.94 4.64
N TYR A 96 1.88 1.80 3.72
CA TYR A 96 1.70 1.57 2.28
C TYR A 96 2.33 0.25 1.83
N ARG A 97 3.53 -0.08 2.34
CA ARG A 97 4.23 -1.33 2.02
C ARG A 97 3.46 -2.54 2.53
N HIS A 98 2.99 -2.50 3.78
CA HIS A 98 2.18 -3.57 4.37
C HIS A 98 0.85 -3.76 3.62
N ASP A 99 0.17 -2.67 3.26
CA ASP A 99 -1.08 -2.74 2.49
C ASP A 99 -0.83 -3.40 1.11
N CYS A 100 0.24 -3.00 0.40
CA CYS A 100 0.67 -3.64 -0.84
C CYS A 100 1.04 -5.12 -0.66
N ASP A 101 1.72 -5.47 0.43
CA ASP A 101 2.13 -6.84 0.73
C ASP A 101 0.90 -7.74 0.95
N VAL A 102 -0.09 -7.29 1.71
CA VAL A 102 -1.35 -8.03 1.93
C VAL A 102 -2.07 -8.30 0.61
N VAL A 103 -2.13 -7.31 -0.28
CA VAL A 103 -2.76 -7.48 -1.61
C VAL A 103 -1.98 -8.49 -2.45
N ALA A 104 -0.65 -8.39 -2.50
CA ALA A 104 0.19 -9.31 -3.26
C ALA A 104 0.12 -10.73 -2.71
N ASP A 105 0.11 -10.91 -1.40
CA ASP A 105 0.03 -12.23 -0.76
C ASP A 105 -1.32 -12.89 -1.04
N ALA A 106 -2.42 -12.13 -0.95
CA ALA A 106 -3.75 -12.62 -1.35
C ALA A 106 -3.81 -13.01 -2.83
N ALA A 107 -3.14 -12.25 -3.70
CA ALA A 107 -3.03 -12.56 -5.12
C ALA A 107 -2.18 -13.81 -5.40
N ILE A 108 -1.07 -13.96 -4.68
CA ILE A 108 -0.17 -15.12 -4.77
C ILE A 108 -0.89 -16.40 -4.35
N GLU A 109 -1.58 -16.38 -3.21
CA GLU A 109 -2.32 -17.54 -2.72
C GLU A 109 -3.47 -17.91 -3.66
N TYR A 110 -4.17 -16.92 -4.20
CA TYR A 110 -5.15 -17.15 -5.25
C TYR A 110 -4.50 -17.78 -6.49
N ALA A 111 -3.39 -17.23 -7.00
CA ALA A 111 -2.70 -17.73 -8.18
C ALA A 111 -2.30 -19.21 -8.04
N LYS A 112 -1.75 -19.60 -6.88
CA LYS A 112 -1.37 -20.98 -6.56
C LYS A 112 -2.56 -21.94 -6.53
N SER A 113 -3.75 -21.45 -6.22
CA SER A 113 -4.97 -22.27 -6.13
C SER A 113 -5.61 -22.57 -7.50
N LEU A 114 -5.19 -21.89 -8.56
CA LEU A 114 -5.81 -21.99 -9.87
C LEU A 114 -5.55 -23.34 -10.54
N LYS A 115 -6.60 -23.90 -11.17
CA LYS A 115 -6.47 -24.96 -12.16
C LYS A 115 -6.31 -24.33 -13.54
N LEU A 116 -5.07 -24.26 -14.03
CA LEU A 116 -4.74 -23.65 -15.31
C LEU A 116 -5.04 -24.60 -16.48
N GLY A 117 -5.27 -24.05 -17.66
CA GLY A 117 -5.62 -24.84 -18.86
C GLY A 117 -4.45 -25.60 -19.48
N GLY A 118 -3.21 -25.21 -19.19
CA GLY A 118 -1.99 -25.86 -19.71
C GLY A 118 -1.67 -25.59 -21.18
N ASP A 119 -2.52 -24.85 -21.89
CA ASP A 119 -2.39 -24.45 -23.30
C ASP A 119 -1.64 -23.11 -23.51
N GLY A 120 -1.14 -22.51 -22.44
CA GLY A 120 -0.45 -21.22 -22.45
C GLY A 120 -1.36 -20.00 -22.66
N LYS A 121 -2.69 -20.15 -22.57
CA LYS A 121 -3.66 -19.06 -22.76
C LYS A 121 -4.11 -18.36 -21.47
N ASP A 122 -3.68 -18.82 -20.29
CA ASP A 122 -3.95 -18.15 -19.02
C ASP A 122 -3.04 -16.93 -18.85
N VAL A 123 -3.63 -15.74 -18.73
CA VAL A 123 -2.93 -14.47 -18.61
C VAL A 123 -3.25 -13.78 -17.29
N TRP A 124 -2.26 -13.02 -16.78
CA TRP A 124 -2.45 -12.11 -15.65
C TRP A 124 -2.19 -10.68 -16.12
N VAL A 125 -3.17 -9.80 -15.93
CA VAL A 125 -3.06 -8.39 -16.32
C VAL A 125 -2.45 -7.58 -15.18
N PHE A 126 -1.47 -6.75 -15.51
CA PHE A 126 -0.81 -5.82 -14.60
C PHE A 126 -0.95 -4.41 -15.16
N ASP A 127 -1.43 -3.46 -14.35
CA ASP A 127 -1.15 -2.05 -14.61
C ASP A 127 0.33 -1.71 -14.37
N ILE A 128 0.80 -0.56 -14.89
CA ILE A 128 2.17 -0.08 -14.75
C ILE A 128 2.32 0.97 -13.65
N ASP A 129 1.64 2.11 -13.74
CA ASP A 129 1.92 3.29 -12.91
C ASP A 129 1.28 3.11 -11.53
N GLU A 130 2.02 3.31 -10.44
CA GLU A 130 1.63 2.99 -9.05
C GLU A 130 1.29 1.52 -8.77
N THR A 131 1.25 0.66 -9.79
CA THR A 131 1.06 -0.79 -9.68
C THR A 131 2.36 -1.57 -9.81
N SER A 132 3.03 -1.51 -10.97
CA SER A 132 4.26 -2.28 -11.21
C SER A 132 5.51 -1.44 -10.97
N LEU A 133 5.43 -0.16 -11.34
CA LEU A 133 6.42 0.89 -11.17
C LEU A 133 5.79 2.02 -10.36
N SER A 134 6.55 2.66 -9.49
CA SER A 134 6.07 3.79 -8.69
C SER A 134 6.61 5.11 -9.20
N ASN A 135 5.73 6.08 -9.36
CA ASN A 135 6.05 7.48 -9.57
C ASN A 135 6.16 8.26 -8.25
N LEU A 136 6.14 7.60 -7.09
CA LEU A 136 6.27 8.21 -5.77
C LEU A 136 7.46 9.19 -5.65
N PRO A 137 8.65 8.97 -6.24
CA PRO A 137 9.72 9.97 -6.20
C PRO A 137 9.36 11.31 -6.89
N TYR A 138 8.48 11.30 -7.89
CA TYR A 138 7.90 12.51 -8.48
C TYR A 138 6.82 13.11 -7.58
N TYR A 139 5.89 12.29 -7.09
CA TYR A 139 4.79 12.76 -6.26
C TYR A 139 5.27 13.33 -4.91
N ALA A 140 6.39 12.85 -4.37
CA ALA A 140 7.00 13.37 -3.14
C ALA A 140 7.69 14.73 -3.30
N ARG A 141 7.79 15.28 -4.51
CA ARG A 141 8.42 16.60 -4.74
C ARG A 141 7.55 17.71 -4.14
N SER A 142 8.17 18.75 -3.59
CA SER A 142 7.47 19.88 -2.96
C SER A 142 6.59 20.69 -3.90
N ASP A 143 6.80 20.57 -5.21
CA ASP A 143 6.01 21.19 -6.27
C ASP A 143 4.94 20.25 -6.87
N VAL A 144 4.74 19.07 -6.27
CA VAL A 144 3.67 18.09 -6.58
C VAL A 144 2.84 17.75 -5.34
N GLN A 145 3.48 17.64 -4.17
CA GLN A 145 2.86 17.46 -2.84
C GLN A 145 1.89 16.27 -2.77
N PHE A 146 2.35 15.10 -3.22
CA PHE A 146 1.58 13.86 -3.29
C PHE A 146 0.27 13.96 -4.09
N GLY A 147 0.13 14.96 -4.96
CA GLY A 147 -1.08 15.21 -5.73
C GLY A 147 -2.01 16.26 -5.12
N ALA A 148 -1.60 16.94 -4.04
CA ALA A 148 -2.35 18.05 -3.45
C ALA A 148 -2.32 19.30 -4.35
N LEU A 149 -1.28 19.44 -5.18
CA LEU A 149 -1.20 20.49 -6.20
C LEU A 149 -1.79 20.01 -7.55
N PRO A 150 -2.34 20.94 -8.37
CA PRO A 150 -2.87 20.57 -9.68
C PRO A 150 -1.86 19.84 -10.56
N TYR A 151 -2.32 18.80 -11.26
CA TYR A 151 -1.49 18.00 -12.14
C TYR A 151 -0.87 18.84 -13.27
N ASN A 152 0.44 18.67 -13.47
CA ASN A 152 1.19 19.30 -14.54
C ASN A 152 1.78 18.24 -15.48
N ALA A 153 1.17 18.11 -16.66
CA ALA A 153 1.56 17.10 -17.64
C ALA A 153 3.01 17.28 -18.15
N THR A 154 3.47 18.51 -18.32
CA THR A 154 4.85 18.78 -18.78
C THR A 154 5.86 18.27 -17.77
N LYS A 155 5.69 18.60 -16.48
CA LYS A 155 6.57 18.12 -15.41
C LYS A 155 6.52 16.61 -15.23
N PHE A 156 5.34 16.00 -15.37
CA PHE A 156 5.23 14.55 -15.31
C PHE A 156 5.93 13.87 -16.49
N ASN A 157 5.83 14.45 -17.69
CA ASN A 157 6.56 13.96 -18.86
C ASN A 157 8.08 14.06 -18.66
N GLU A 158 8.58 15.16 -18.12
CA GLU A 158 10.01 15.30 -17.75
C GLU A 158 10.44 14.19 -16.77
N TRP A 159 9.62 13.88 -15.76
CA TRP A 159 9.87 12.76 -14.85
C TRP A 159 9.90 11.41 -15.56
N VAL A 160 8.95 11.16 -16.46
CA VAL A 160 8.91 9.90 -17.24
C VAL A 160 10.18 9.77 -18.08
N GLU A 161 10.65 10.87 -18.69
CA GLU A 161 11.87 10.92 -19.49
C GLU A 161 13.13 10.59 -18.69
N GLU A 162 13.15 10.84 -17.38
CA GLU A 162 14.29 10.47 -16.53
C GLU A 162 14.53 8.96 -16.49
N GLY A 163 13.50 8.13 -16.69
CA GLY A 163 13.67 6.68 -16.73
C GLY A 163 14.15 6.10 -15.39
N LYS A 164 13.57 6.55 -14.26
CA LYS A 164 13.99 6.18 -12.91
C LYS A 164 12.86 5.69 -12.00
N ALA A 165 11.72 5.29 -12.54
CA ALA A 165 10.60 4.81 -11.73
C ALA A 165 10.97 3.47 -11.05
N PRO A 166 11.04 3.40 -9.70
CA PRO A 166 11.36 2.16 -8.99
C PRO A 166 10.23 1.12 -9.08
N PRO A 167 10.50 -0.18 -8.85
CA PRO A 167 9.45 -1.19 -8.72
C PRO A 167 8.59 -0.96 -7.48
N VAL A 168 7.30 -1.32 -7.55
CA VAL A 168 6.50 -1.66 -6.36
C VAL A 168 6.89 -3.09 -5.93
N PRO A 169 7.58 -3.28 -4.80
CA PRO A 169 8.23 -4.56 -4.51
C PRO A 169 7.24 -5.73 -4.37
N ALA A 170 6.07 -5.48 -3.78
CA ALA A 170 5.02 -6.48 -3.57
C ALA A 170 4.48 -7.04 -4.89
N VAL A 171 4.14 -6.16 -5.84
CA VAL A 171 3.64 -6.55 -7.17
C VAL A 171 4.73 -7.28 -7.97
N ARG A 172 6.01 -6.92 -7.81
CA ARG A 172 7.11 -7.69 -8.40
C ARG A 172 7.21 -9.11 -7.85
N ARG A 173 6.89 -9.35 -6.58
CA ARG A 173 6.82 -10.72 -6.01
C ARG A 173 5.70 -11.51 -6.67
N LEU A 174 4.51 -10.92 -6.79
CA LEU A 174 3.39 -11.53 -7.51
C LEU A 174 3.77 -11.86 -8.96
N TYR A 175 4.40 -10.94 -9.69
CA TYR A 175 4.87 -11.16 -11.05
C TYR A 175 5.78 -12.39 -11.17
N LYS A 176 6.77 -12.53 -10.28
CA LYS A 176 7.66 -13.70 -10.26
C LYS A 176 6.90 -14.99 -9.98
N MET A 177 5.92 -14.94 -9.07
CA MET A 177 5.06 -16.09 -8.76
C MET A 177 4.22 -16.50 -9.97
N VAL A 178 3.50 -15.59 -10.61
CA VAL A 178 2.64 -15.93 -11.76
C VAL A 178 3.45 -16.50 -12.92
N LEU A 179 4.65 -15.97 -13.17
CA LEU A 179 5.60 -16.55 -14.13
C LEU A 179 5.98 -17.98 -13.78
N SER A 180 6.30 -18.25 -12.51
CA SER A 180 6.68 -19.59 -12.04
C SER A 180 5.56 -20.62 -12.19
N LEU A 181 4.30 -20.16 -12.18
CA LEU A 181 3.11 -20.99 -12.39
C LEU A 181 2.77 -21.18 -13.88
N GLY A 182 3.52 -20.57 -14.80
CA GLY A 182 3.28 -20.64 -16.24
C GLY A 182 2.22 -19.67 -16.76
N ILE A 183 1.62 -18.84 -15.88
CA ILE A 183 0.68 -17.79 -16.25
C ILE A 183 1.43 -16.68 -17.00
N LYS A 184 0.85 -16.17 -18.08
CA LYS A 184 1.50 -15.21 -18.97
C LYS A 184 1.19 -13.76 -18.55
N PRO A 185 2.18 -12.95 -18.12
CA PRO A 185 1.93 -11.56 -17.77
C PRO A 185 1.55 -10.73 -19.00
N VAL A 186 0.56 -9.86 -18.85
CA VAL A 186 0.21 -8.81 -19.81
C VAL A 186 0.24 -7.48 -19.07
N PHE A 187 1.07 -6.55 -19.52
CA PHE A 187 1.06 -5.18 -19.00
C PHE A 187 0.09 -4.33 -19.82
N LEU A 188 -0.81 -3.61 -19.14
CA LEU A 188 -1.82 -2.74 -19.75
C LEU A 188 -1.86 -1.39 -19.02
N THR A 189 -1.30 -0.36 -19.63
CA THR A 189 -1.23 0.98 -19.05
C THR A 189 -2.15 1.97 -19.78
N GLY A 190 -2.67 2.96 -19.05
CA GLY A 190 -3.31 4.13 -19.66
C GLY A 190 -2.32 5.14 -20.23
N GLY A 191 -1.02 4.98 -19.97
CA GLY A 191 0.04 5.85 -20.46
C GLY A 191 0.24 5.78 -21.98
N SER A 192 0.59 6.93 -22.56
CA SER A 192 0.86 7.05 -24.00
C SER A 192 2.06 6.20 -24.42
N ASP A 193 1.97 5.64 -25.62
CA ASP A 193 3.07 4.95 -26.31
C ASP A 193 4.25 5.87 -26.68
N THR A 194 4.10 7.19 -26.60
CA THR A 194 5.19 8.18 -26.75
C THR A 194 6.41 7.82 -25.88
N PHE A 195 6.18 7.34 -24.65
CA PHE A 195 7.25 6.99 -23.71
C PHE A 195 7.51 5.48 -23.63
N LYS A 196 7.02 4.70 -24.61
CA LYS A 196 7.10 3.23 -24.61
C LYS A 196 8.52 2.72 -24.36
N ARG A 197 9.52 3.29 -25.05
CA ARG A 197 10.92 2.86 -24.90
C ARG A 197 11.43 3.05 -23.47
N ILE A 198 11.15 4.20 -22.87
CA ILE A 198 11.64 4.56 -21.54
C ILE A 198 10.92 3.73 -20.46
N ARG A 199 9.59 3.61 -20.55
CA ARG A 199 8.80 2.77 -19.64
C ARG A 199 9.17 1.29 -19.72
N THR A 200 9.45 0.79 -20.93
CA THR A 200 9.97 -0.57 -21.12
C THR A 200 11.33 -0.75 -20.43
N ALA A 201 12.23 0.22 -20.55
CA ALA A 201 13.53 0.18 -19.87
C ALA A 201 13.37 0.17 -18.33
N ASN A 202 12.44 0.96 -17.78
CA ASN A 202 12.13 0.91 -16.34
C ASN A 202 11.61 -0.47 -15.91
N LEU A 203 10.69 -1.08 -16.68
CA LEU A 203 10.19 -2.43 -16.37
C LEU A 203 11.35 -3.44 -16.33
N TYR A 204 12.25 -3.40 -17.31
CA TYR A 204 13.45 -4.25 -17.30
C TYR A 204 14.34 -3.98 -16.07
N ALA A 205 14.67 -2.72 -15.79
CA ALA A 205 15.50 -2.35 -14.63
C ALA A 205 14.85 -2.74 -13.29
N ALA A 206 13.53 -2.71 -13.22
CA ALA A 206 12.73 -3.12 -12.06
C ALA A 206 12.72 -4.65 -11.85
N GLY A 207 13.12 -5.45 -12.84
CA GLY A 207 13.16 -6.90 -12.76
C GLY A 207 11.99 -7.62 -13.45
N TYR A 208 11.24 -6.91 -14.30
CA TYR A 208 10.22 -7.49 -15.18
C TYR A 208 10.89 -7.76 -16.53
N HIS A 209 11.18 -9.04 -16.83
CA HIS A 209 12.00 -9.41 -18.01
C HIS A 209 11.23 -10.19 -19.08
N SER A 210 9.96 -10.52 -18.82
CA SER A 210 9.14 -11.34 -19.69
C SER A 210 7.66 -10.98 -19.57
N TRP A 211 6.99 -10.82 -20.69
CA TRP A 211 5.54 -10.62 -20.78
C TRP A 211 5.07 -11.12 -22.14
N LEU A 212 3.80 -11.51 -22.22
CA LEU A 212 3.14 -11.87 -23.46
C LEU A 212 2.83 -10.63 -24.30
N LYS A 213 2.31 -9.58 -23.65
CA LYS A 213 2.02 -8.28 -24.28
C LYS A 213 2.33 -7.14 -23.33
N LEU A 214 2.72 -6.01 -23.92
CA LEU A 214 2.88 -4.73 -23.27
C LEU A 214 2.09 -3.71 -24.09
N ILE A 215 0.94 -3.31 -23.55
CA ILE A 215 -0.10 -2.53 -24.24
C ILE A 215 -0.10 -1.12 -23.68
N PHE A 216 0.17 -0.16 -24.56
CA PHE A 216 0.12 1.27 -24.29
C PHE A 216 -1.11 1.89 -24.95
N ARG A 217 -1.49 3.08 -24.48
CA ARG A 217 -2.49 3.91 -25.14
C ARG A 217 -1.86 4.56 -26.37
N GLY A 218 -2.38 4.24 -27.56
CA GLY A 218 -1.85 4.74 -28.83
C GLY A 218 -2.65 5.93 -29.39
N GLU A 219 -2.23 6.39 -30.56
CA GLU A 219 -2.97 7.38 -31.35
C GLU A 219 -4.37 6.82 -31.72
N GLY A 220 -5.43 7.54 -31.35
CA GLY A 220 -6.83 7.13 -31.54
C GLY A 220 -7.46 6.34 -30.37
N ASP A 221 -6.70 6.01 -29.33
CA ASP A 221 -7.26 5.48 -28.08
C ASP A 221 -7.73 6.63 -27.17
N GLU A 222 -8.91 7.17 -27.49
CA GLU A 222 -9.55 8.27 -26.76
C GLU A 222 -10.49 7.80 -25.63
N GLY A 223 -10.82 8.73 -24.73
CA GLY A 223 -11.81 8.52 -23.66
C GLY A 223 -11.24 8.06 -22.31
N ALA A 224 -12.14 7.73 -21.39
CA ALA A 224 -11.82 7.37 -20.00
C ALA A 224 -10.90 6.14 -19.91
N ALA A 225 -10.10 6.07 -18.84
CA ALA A 225 -9.17 4.96 -18.62
C ALA A 225 -9.92 3.62 -18.55
N LEU A 226 -11.06 3.61 -17.86
CA LEU A 226 -11.95 2.45 -17.75
C LEU A 226 -12.37 1.91 -19.12
N VAL A 227 -12.84 2.79 -20.02
CA VAL A 227 -13.37 2.40 -21.34
C VAL A 227 -12.26 1.79 -22.19
N TYR A 228 -11.11 2.46 -22.24
CA TYR A 228 -9.93 1.98 -22.95
C TYR A 228 -9.44 0.64 -22.42
N LYS A 229 -9.22 0.51 -21.10
CA LYS A 229 -8.69 -0.74 -20.51
C LYS A 229 -9.69 -1.89 -20.64
N SER A 230 -10.98 -1.63 -20.48
CA SER A 230 -12.05 -2.59 -20.73
C SER A 230 -12.04 -3.10 -22.19
N LYS A 231 -11.85 -2.20 -23.17
CA LYS A 231 -11.69 -2.57 -24.59
C LYS A 231 -10.46 -3.46 -24.79
N LYS A 232 -9.30 -3.09 -24.24
CA LYS A 232 -8.07 -3.89 -24.39
C LYS A 232 -8.15 -5.26 -23.71
N ARG A 233 -8.80 -5.38 -22.56
CA ARG A 233 -9.05 -6.69 -21.95
C ARG A 233 -10.03 -7.54 -22.78
N ARG A 234 -11.01 -6.93 -23.43
CA ARG A 234 -11.88 -7.64 -24.38
C ARG A 234 -11.13 -8.16 -25.60
N GLU A 235 -10.24 -7.36 -26.19
CA GLU A 235 -9.38 -7.79 -27.30
C GLU A 235 -8.56 -9.04 -26.91
N LEU A 236 -8.02 -9.10 -25.68
CA LEU A 236 -7.32 -10.30 -25.19
C LEU A 236 -8.22 -11.56 -25.14
N VAL A 237 -9.46 -11.41 -24.66
CA VAL A 237 -10.41 -12.54 -24.60
C VAL A 237 -10.84 -12.99 -26.00
N GLU A 238 -11.05 -12.04 -26.92
CA GLU A 238 -11.37 -12.32 -28.33
C GLU A 238 -10.21 -13.04 -29.05
N GLU A 239 -8.96 -12.80 -28.65
CA GLU A 239 -7.78 -13.57 -29.09
C GLU A 239 -7.63 -14.96 -28.42
N GLY A 240 -8.58 -15.33 -27.58
CA GLY A 240 -8.65 -16.63 -26.91
C GLY A 240 -7.84 -16.74 -25.62
N TYR A 241 -7.39 -15.63 -25.03
CA TYR A 241 -6.77 -15.64 -23.71
C TYR A 241 -7.80 -15.67 -22.58
N ARG A 242 -7.44 -16.30 -21.46
CA ARG A 242 -8.23 -16.33 -20.23
C ARG A 242 -7.56 -15.43 -19.20
N ILE A 243 -8.20 -14.32 -18.85
CA ILE A 243 -7.69 -13.41 -17.83
C ILE A 243 -7.99 -14.02 -16.45
N VAL A 244 -7.01 -14.72 -15.88
CA VAL A 244 -7.18 -15.41 -14.60
C VAL A 244 -6.98 -14.49 -13.40
N GLY A 245 -6.25 -13.39 -13.57
CA GLY A 245 -6.06 -12.37 -12.54
C GLY A 245 -5.77 -11.00 -13.15
N ASN A 246 -6.10 -9.95 -12.41
CA ASN A 246 -5.86 -8.56 -12.81
C ASN A 246 -5.52 -7.72 -11.57
N ILE A 247 -4.44 -6.96 -11.64
CA ILE A 247 -3.97 -6.10 -10.54
C ILE A 247 -3.71 -4.68 -11.04
N GLY A 248 -4.16 -3.70 -10.27
CA GLY A 248 -4.09 -2.28 -10.58
C GLY A 248 -4.28 -1.41 -9.34
N ASP A 249 -3.85 -0.17 -9.42
CA ASP A 249 -3.96 0.87 -8.38
C ASP A 249 -5.19 1.75 -8.58
N GLN A 250 -5.88 1.64 -9.71
CA GLN A 250 -7.12 2.38 -9.97
C GLN A 250 -8.30 1.43 -10.18
N TRP A 251 -9.49 1.88 -9.79
CA TRP A 251 -10.71 1.12 -10.09
C TRP A 251 -10.98 1.03 -11.60
N SER A 252 -10.48 1.96 -12.40
CA SER A 252 -10.52 1.89 -13.87
C SER A 252 -9.71 0.72 -14.47
N ASP A 253 -8.75 0.17 -13.73
CA ASP A 253 -7.99 -1.02 -14.14
C ASP A 253 -8.79 -2.31 -13.94
N LEU A 254 -9.70 -2.30 -12.96
CA LEU A 254 -10.31 -3.48 -12.37
C LEU A 254 -11.80 -3.60 -12.69
N LEU A 255 -12.45 -2.51 -13.12
CA LEU A 255 -13.86 -2.48 -13.49
C LEU A 255 -14.06 -2.55 -15.01
N GLY A 256 -15.30 -2.81 -15.43
CA GLY A 256 -15.68 -2.95 -16.83
C GLY A 256 -15.65 -4.40 -17.31
N ALA A 257 -15.74 -4.58 -18.63
CA ALA A 257 -15.76 -5.92 -19.22
C ALA A 257 -14.41 -6.62 -19.04
N ASN A 258 -14.46 -7.95 -18.91
CA ASN A 258 -13.27 -8.81 -18.86
C ASN A 258 -12.25 -8.36 -17.80
N ALA A 259 -12.73 -7.98 -16.61
CA ALA A 259 -11.89 -7.61 -15.48
C ALA A 259 -10.93 -8.72 -15.04
N GLY A 260 -11.21 -9.97 -15.40
CA GLY A 260 -10.51 -11.17 -14.99
C GLY A 260 -11.31 -11.96 -13.94
N ASN A 261 -10.93 -13.20 -13.70
CA ASN A 261 -11.63 -14.06 -12.74
C ASN A 261 -11.55 -13.51 -11.30
N ARG A 262 -10.48 -12.77 -10.98
CA ARG A 262 -10.33 -12.03 -9.72
C ARG A 262 -9.49 -10.78 -9.92
N THR A 263 -9.87 -9.71 -9.25
CA THR A 263 -9.18 -8.42 -9.26
C THR A 263 -8.51 -8.14 -7.92
N PHE A 264 -7.41 -7.40 -7.96
CA PHE A 264 -6.61 -7.01 -6.80
C PHE A 264 -6.28 -5.52 -6.89
N LYS A 265 -6.68 -4.74 -5.89
CA LYS A 265 -6.49 -3.29 -5.83
C LYS A 265 -5.32 -2.98 -4.91
N VAL A 266 -4.22 -2.47 -5.46
CA VAL A 266 -3.16 -1.87 -4.63
C VAL A 266 -3.55 -0.42 -4.28
N PRO A 267 -3.12 0.11 -3.13
CA PRO A 267 -3.49 1.45 -2.71
C PRO A 267 -2.82 2.53 -3.56
N ASP A 268 -3.59 3.58 -3.88
CA ASP A 268 -3.07 4.83 -4.45
C ASP A 268 -3.98 6.01 -4.05
N PRO A 269 -3.63 6.71 -2.96
CA PRO A 269 -4.32 7.93 -2.54
C PRO A 269 -3.75 9.21 -3.16
N MET A 270 -2.81 9.13 -4.11
CA MET A 270 -2.16 10.31 -4.69
C MET A 270 -2.98 10.93 -5.84
N TYR A 271 -3.66 10.10 -6.64
CA TYR A 271 -4.49 10.57 -7.74
C TYR A 271 -5.64 9.61 -8.08
N TYR A 272 -6.59 10.11 -8.87
CA TYR A 272 -7.74 9.36 -9.36
C TYR A 272 -7.78 9.33 -10.88
N LEU A 273 -7.93 8.14 -11.46
CA LEU A 273 -8.20 7.95 -12.89
C LEU A 273 -9.48 7.15 -13.09
N GLY A 274 -10.49 7.80 -13.69
CA GLY A 274 -11.77 7.21 -14.07
C GLY A 274 -11.79 6.61 -15.47
#